data_AF-A0A964PZE0-F1
#
_entry.id   AF-A0A964PZE0-F1
#
_cell.length_a   1.000
_cell.length_b   1.000
_cell.length_c   1.000
_cell.angle_alpha   90.00
_cell.angle_beta   90.00
_cell.angle_gamma   90.00
#
_symmetry.space_group_name_H-M   'P 1'
#
loop_
_entity.id
_entity.type
_entity.pdbx_description
1 polymer ?
#
loop_
_entity_poly.entity_id
_entity_poly.type
_entity_poly.pdbx_seq_one_letter_code
_entity_poly.pdbx_strand_id
1 'polypeptide(L)'
;MLTGLLQAHSALRYVVLLAGALAVACSLFLVVTRRPYDRRVRIASSFFAGLLHLQVLFGFVLIVSGRFYPQLIGHLFMTLAAAVAVQVPISVMRRRPPEERRPMPHLVGAAVALALIWGGVAAIGRGIFEHTFF
;
A
#
# COMPACT_ATOMS: atom_id res chain seq x y z
N MET A 1 18.48 -19.06 -1.36
CA MET A 1 17.35 -18.71 -0.47
C MET A 1 16.98 -17.22 -0.51
N LEU A 2 17.92 -16.27 -0.42
CA LEU A 2 17.61 -14.82 -0.54
C LEU A 2 17.05 -14.39 -1.90
N THR A 3 17.44 -15.05 -2.99
CA THR A 3 16.98 -14.76 -4.36
C THR A 3 15.48 -14.95 -4.52
N GLY A 4 14.92 -16.04 -3.98
CA GLY A 4 13.48 -16.28 -3.98
C GLY A 4 12.70 -15.22 -3.19
N LEU A 5 13.22 -14.79 -2.04
CA LEU A 5 12.58 -13.72 -1.24
C LEU A 5 12.60 -12.36 -1.95
N LEU A 6 13.69 -12.04 -2.66
CA LEU A 6 13.77 -10.82 -3.47
C LEU A 6 12.77 -10.82 -4.62
N GLN A 7 12.66 -11.94 -5.34
CA GLN A 7 11.70 -12.07 -6.43
C GLN A 7 10.27 -12.02 -5.91
N ALA A 8 9.99 -12.66 -4.78
CA ALA A 8 8.68 -12.59 -4.12
C ALA A 8 8.35 -11.17 -3.64
N HIS A 9 9.30 -10.45 -3.04
CA HIS A 9 9.10 -9.04 -2.63
C HIS A 9 8.87 -8.11 -3.83
N SER A 10 9.60 -8.33 -4.93
CA SER A 10 9.42 -7.58 -6.17
C SER A 10 8.06 -7.88 -6.83
N ALA A 11 7.67 -9.16 -6.89
CA ALA A 11 6.37 -9.58 -7.42
C ALA A 11 5.20 -9.05 -6.56
N LEU A 12 5.34 -9.13 -5.23
CA LEU A 12 4.34 -8.64 -4.29
C LEU A 12 4.07 -7.14 -4.45
N ARG A 13 5.08 -6.34 -4.81
CA ARG A 13 4.89 -4.91 -5.12
C ARG A 13 3.83 -4.68 -6.18
N TYR A 14 3.82 -5.47 -7.25
CA TYR A 14 2.82 -5.33 -8.32
C TYR A 14 1.41 -5.69 -7.84
N VAL A 15 1.30 -6.72 -6.98
CA VAL A 15 0.02 -7.10 -6.35
C VAL A 15 -0.47 -5.99 -5.41
N VAL A 16 0.43 -5.37 -4.65
CA VAL A 16 0.14 -4.22 -3.76
C VAL A 16 -0.36 -3.03 -4.58
N LEU A 17 0.31 -2.70 -5.69
CA LEU A 17 -0.08 -1.60 -6.57
C LEU A 17 -1.47 -1.84 -7.17
N LEU A 18 -1.74 -3.06 -7.66
CA LEU A 18 -3.04 -3.44 -8.18
C LEU A 18 -4.13 -3.35 -7.10
N ALA A 19 -3.89 -3.88 -5.91
CA ALA A 19 -4.83 -3.80 -4.80
C ALA A 19 -5.09 -2.35 -4.37
N GLY A 20 -4.07 -1.50 -4.36
CA GLY A 20 -4.19 -0.08 -4.06
C GLY A 20 -5.01 0.65 -5.12
N ALA A 21 -4.78 0.38 -6.41
CA ALA A 21 -5.57 0.94 -7.51
C ALA A 21 -7.04 0.54 -7.41
N LEU A 22 -7.33 -0.72 -7.06
CA LEU A 22 -8.70 -1.20 -6.82
C LEU A 22 -9.33 -0.52 -5.59
N ALA A 23 -8.58 -0.34 -4.50
CA ALA A 23 -9.08 0.35 -3.30
C ALA A 23 -9.43 1.82 -3.60
N VAL A 24 -8.60 2.51 -4.40
CA VAL A 24 -8.88 3.86 -4.90
C VAL A 24 -10.12 3.86 -5.79
N ALA A 25 -10.19 2.97 -6.79
CA ALA A 25 -11.30 2.92 -7.74
C ALA A 25 -12.64 2.64 -7.04
N CYS A 26 -12.69 1.66 -6.12
CA CYS A 26 -13.89 1.37 -5.35
C CYS A 26 -14.31 2.55 -4.46
N SER A 27 -13.36 3.20 -3.77
CA SER A 27 -13.66 4.32 -2.89
C SER A 27 -14.11 5.56 -3.68
N LEU A 28 -13.43 5.83 -4.80
CA LEU A 28 -13.77 6.91 -5.72
C LEU A 28 -15.17 6.71 -6.31
N PHE A 29 -15.51 5.49 -6.72
CA PHE A 29 -16.84 5.16 -7.23
C PHE A 29 -17.94 5.53 -6.23
N LEU A 30 -17.78 5.17 -4.95
CA LEU A 30 -18.75 5.52 -3.90
C LEU A 30 -18.82 7.02 -3.64
N VAL A 31 -17.69 7.72 -3.67
CA VAL A 31 -17.64 9.20 -3.52
C VAL A 31 -18.36 9.88 -4.68
N VAL A 32 -18.06 9.52 -5.93
CA VAL A 32 -18.63 10.13 -7.13
C VAL A 32 -20.12 9.83 -7.27
N THR A 33 -20.54 8.59 -6.98
CA THR A 33 -21.96 8.19 -7.02
C THR A 33 -22.75 8.61 -5.79
N ARG A 34 -22.09 9.28 -4.82
CA ARG A 34 -22.68 9.69 -3.53
C ARG A 34 -23.39 8.54 -2.79
N ARG A 35 -22.88 7.32 -2.97
CA ARG A 35 -23.45 6.13 -2.33
C ARG A 35 -22.99 6.03 -0.87
N PRO A 36 -23.84 5.47 0.02
CA PRO A 36 -23.48 5.28 1.41
C PRO A 36 -22.31 4.30 1.55
N TYR A 37 -21.56 4.43 2.64
CA TYR A 37 -20.41 3.58 2.90
C TYR A 37 -20.76 2.09 2.90
N ASP A 38 -20.07 1.32 2.05
CA ASP A 38 -20.28 -0.11 1.88
C ASP A 38 -19.13 -0.92 2.49
N ARG A 39 -19.45 -2.12 3.00
CA ARG A 39 -18.51 -3.14 3.44
C ARG A 39 -17.49 -3.50 2.35
N ARG A 40 -17.86 -3.41 1.06
CA ARG A 40 -16.95 -3.68 -0.06
C ARG A 40 -15.71 -2.78 -0.06
N VAL A 41 -15.85 -1.48 0.19
CA VAL A 41 -14.70 -0.55 0.30
C VAL A 41 -13.82 -0.89 1.49
N ARG A 42 -14.44 -1.28 2.61
CA ARG A 42 -13.68 -1.73 3.78
C ARG A 42 -12.83 -2.95 3.45
N ILE A 43 -13.41 -3.94 2.77
CA ILE A 43 -12.71 -5.18 2.39
C ILE A 43 -11.57 -4.84 1.43
N ALA A 44 -11.83 -4.09 0.36
CA ALA A 44 -10.82 -3.70 -0.61
C ALA A 44 -9.65 -2.92 0.04
N SER A 45 -9.97 -1.93 0.88
CA SER A 45 -8.97 -1.15 1.62
C SER A 45 -8.17 -2.01 2.60
N SER A 46 -8.83 -2.94 3.31
CA SER A 46 -8.16 -3.82 4.27
C SER A 46 -7.26 -4.84 3.57
N PHE A 47 -7.68 -5.33 2.39
CA PHE A 47 -6.87 -6.22 1.57
C PHE A 47 -5.61 -5.51 1.06
N PHE A 48 -5.75 -4.29 0.55
CA PHE A 48 -4.61 -3.45 0.17
C PHE A 48 -3.66 -3.20 1.35
N ALA A 49 -4.19 -2.79 2.52
CA ALA A 49 -3.39 -2.60 3.72
C ALA A 49 -2.65 -3.87 4.15
N GLY A 50 -3.33 -5.03 4.14
CA GLY A 50 -2.73 -6.32 4.47
C GLY A 50 -1.56 -6.69 3.54
N LEU A 51 -1.74 -6.51 2.23
CA LEU A 51 -0.67 -6.73 1.25
C LEU A 51 0.51 -5.76 1.45
N LEU A 52 0.21 -4.49 1.74
CA LEU A 52 1.24 -3.49 2.00
C LEU A 52 2.03 -3.82 3.28
N HIS A 53 1.37 -4.30 4.34
CA HIS A 53 2.05 -4.78 5.55
C HIS A 53 2.92 -6.01 5.26
N LEU A 54 2.45 -6.94 4.41
CA LEU A 54 3.24 -8.09 3.97
C LEU A 54 4.48 -7.65 3.18
N GLN A 55 4.34 -6.64 2.31
CA GLN A 55 5.46 -6.03 1.60
C GLN A 55 6.49 -5.46 2.57
N VAL A 56 6.04 -4.68 3.56
CA VAL A 56 6.91 -4.13 4.62
C VAL A 56 7.63 -5.24 5.37
N LEU A 57 6.93 -6.32 5.74
CA LEU A 57 7.54 -7.47 6.43
C LEU A 57 8.65 -8.11 5.58
N PHE A 58 8.39 -8.34 4.30
CA PHE A 58 9.41 -8.90 3.40
C PHE A 58 10.61 -7.94 3.25
N GLY A 59 10.35 -6.63 3.15
CA GLY A 59 11.39 -5.61 3.10
C GLY A 59 12.25 -5.61 4.36
N PHE A 60 11.63 -5.77 5.53
CA PHE A 60 12.33 -5.89 6.80
C PHE A 60 13.23 -7.13 6.87
N VAL A 61 12.73 -8.30 6.45
CA VAL A 61 13.56 -9.53 6.38
C VAL A 61 14.75 -9.35 5.44
N LEU A 62 14.57 -8.65 4.31
CA LEU A 62 15.65 -8.34 3.37
C LEU A 62 16.71 -7.41 3.97
N ILE A 63 16.32 -6.44 4.80
CA ILE A 63 17.25 -5.56 5.51
C ILE A 63 18.08 -6.36 6.53
N VAL A 64 17.41 -7.16 7.37
CA VAL A 64 18.06 -7.96 8.43
C VAL A 64 18.99 -9.01 7.83
N SER A 65 18.73 -9.48 6.61
CA SER A 65 19.62 -10.40 5.88
C SER A 65 20.85 -9.74 5.23
N GLY A 66 21.12 -8.46 5.50
CA GLY A 66 22.39 -7.80 5.18
C GLY A 66 22.39 -6.95 3.91
N ARG A 67 21.22 -6.65 3.32
CA ARG A 67 21.11 -5.73 2.17
C ARG A 67 20.69 -4.34 2.63
N PHE A 68 21.67 -3.47 2.85
CA PHE A 68 21.43 -2.07 3.19
C PHE A 68 22.30 -1.12 2.36
N TYR A 69 21.69 -0.08 1.81
CA TYR A 69 22.36 1.01 1.07
C TYR A 69 21.56 2.32 1.25
N PRO A 70 22.16 3.51 1.11
CA PRO A 70 21.53 4.77 1.50
C PRO A 70 20.16 5.06 0.86
N GLN A 71 19.98 4.71 -0.41
CA GLN A 71 18.73 4.91 -1.15
C GLN A 71 17.58 4.03 -0.61
N LEU A 72 17.90 2.94 0.10
CA LEU A 72 16.92 2.06 0.74
C LEU A 72 16.19 2.76 1.89
N ILE A 73 16.80 3.78 2.50
CA ILE A 73 16.21 4.57 3.60
C ILE A 73 14.95 5.30 3.10
N GLY A 74 15.04 6.01 1.97
CA GLY A 74 13.91 6.72 1.39
C GLY A 74 12.75 5.78 1.05
N HIS A 75 13.06 4.64 0.44
CA HIS A 75 12.07 3.60 0.15
C HIS A 75 11.39 3.04 1.40
N LEU A 76 12.17 2.70 2.42
CA LEU A 76 11.66 2.15 3.68
C LEU A 76 10.70 3.12 4.36
N PHE A 77 11.12 4.38 4.56
CA PHE A 77 10.29 5.36 5.25
C PHE A 77 9.04 5.73 4.46
N MET A 78 9.13 5.86 3.13
CA MET A 78 7.93 6.12 2.31
C MET A 78 6.96 4.94 2.32
N THR A 79 7.46 3.69 2.29
CA THR A 79 6.60 2.50 2.34
C THR A 79 5.94 2.35 3.72
N LEU A 80 6.66 2.65 4.81
CA LEU A 80 6.09 2.70 6.16
C LEU A 80 5.03 3.80 6.29
N ALA A 81 5.31 5.00 5.78
CA ALA A 81 4.35 6.10 5.76
C ALA A 81 3.09 5.72 4.95
N ALA A 82 3.25 5.01 3.83
CA ALA A 82 2.13 4.48 3.04
C ALA A 82 1.29 3.48 3.84
N ALA A 83 1.94 2.57 4.58
CA ALA A 83 1.26 1.60 5.44
C ALA A 83 0.42 2.30 6.53
N VAL A 84 0.96 3.36 7.13
CA VAL A 84 0.22 4.20 8.10
C VAL A 84 -0.95 4.91 7.42
N ALA A 85 -0.71 5.54 6.27
CA ALA A 85 -1.70 6.33 5.54
C ALA A 85 -2.95 5.51 5.16
N VAL A 86 -2.79 4.24 4.79
CA VAL A 86 -3.93 3.35 4.51
C VAL A 86 -4.54 2.76 5.80
N GLN A 87 -3.73 2.44 6.81
CA GLN A 87 -4.19 1.77 8.03
C GLN A 87 -5.02 2.69 8.94
N VAL A 88 -4.68 3.97 9.01
CA VAL A 88 -5.35 4.94 9.89
C VAL A 88 -6.83 5.11 9.53
N PRO A 89 -7.22 5.42 8.27
CA PRO A 89 -8.62 5.51 7.89
C PRO A 89 -9.42 4.25 8.21
N ILE A 90 -8.86 3.07 7.94
CA ILE A 90 -9.52 1.78 8.22
C ILE A 90 -9.78 1.63 9.72
N SER A 91 -8.76 1.91 10.54
CA SER A 91 -8.83 1.75 11.99
C SER A 91 -9.80 2.74 12.62
N VAL A 92 -9.82 3.99 12.13
CA VAL A 92 -10.76 5.04 12.59
C VAL A 92 -12.18 4.71 12.16
N MET A 93 -12.43 4.41 10.87
CA MET A 93 -13.78 4.11 10.36
C MET A 93 -14.38 2.84 10.95
N ARG A 94 -13.55 1.85 11.32
CA ARG A 94 -14.01 0.63 12.01
C ARG A 94 -14.60 0.93 13.39
N ARG A 95 -14.13 1.98 14.07
CA ARG A 95 -14.59 2.40 15.40
C ARG A 95 -15.83 3.30 15.36
N ARG A 96 -16.18 3.84 14.19
CA ARG A 96 -17.34 4.72 14.04
C ARG A 96 -18.65 3.93 13.88
N PRO A 97 -19.79 4.48 14.35
CA PRO A 97 -21.11 3.92 14.08
C PRO A 97 -21.37 3.89 12.56
N PRO A 98 -22.18 2.93 12.05
CA PRO A 98 -22.38 2.74 10.61
C PRO A 98 -22.82 4.00 9.86
N GLU A 99 -23.65 4.83 10.48
CA GLU A 99 -24.22 6.07 9.93
C GLU A 99 -23.16 7.16 9.68
N GLU A 100 -22.09 7.18 10.47
CA GLU A 100 -21.01 8.18 10.36
C GLU A 100 -19.87 7.75 9.43
N ARG A 101 -19.90 6.51 8.91
CA ARG A 101 -18.82 6.00 8.06
C ARG A 101 -18.86 6.68 6.71
N ARG A 102 -17.70 7.19 6.28
CA ARG A 102 -17.54 7.90 5.01
C ARG A 102 -16.53 7.17 4.12
N PRO A 103 -16.74 7.10 2.80
CA PRO A 103 -15.77 6.50 1.87
C PRO A 103 -14.55 7.40 1.63
N MET A 104 -14.69 8.71 1.82
CA MET A 104 -13.65 9.70 1.50
C MET A 104 -12.30 9.46 2.22
N PRO A 105 -12.25 9.15 3.54
CA PRO A 105 -10.97 8.84 4.19
C PRO A 105 -10.23 7.64 3.60
N HIS A 106 -10.95 6.63 3.09
CA HIS A 106 -10.34 5.47 2.43
C HIS A 106 -9.73 5.86 1.08
N LEU A 107 -10.43 6.70 0.31
CA LEU A 107 -9.93 7.24 -0.95
C LEU A 107 -8.63 8.02 -0.73
N VAL A 108 -8.64 8.98 0.19
CA VAL A 108 -7.47 9.82 0.48
C VAL A 108 -6.30 8.97 0.99
N GLY A 109 -6.55 8.08 1.96
CA GLY A 109 -5.50 7.20 2.50
C GLY A 109 -4.89 6.29 1.45
N ALA A 110 -5.71 5.68 0.58
CA ALA A 110 -5.23 4.82 -0.49
C ALA A 110 -4.45 5.60 -1.57
N ALA A 111 -4.94 6.78 -1.97
CA ALA A 111 -4.27 7.62 -2.97
C ALA A 111 -2.91 8.13 -2.45
N VAL A 112 -2.85 8.60 -1.20
CA VAL A 112 -1.60 9.03 -0.55
C VAL A 112 -0.63 7.85 -0.43
N ALA A 113 -1.13 6.67 -0.03
CA ALA A 113 -0.29 5.47 0.04
C ALA A 113 0.31 5.10 -1.33
N LEU A 114 -0.48 5.14 -2.41
CA LEU A 114 0.04 4.89 -3.76
C LEU A 114 1.09 5.91 -4.18
N ALA A 115 0.88 7.21 -3.91
CA ALA A 115 1.84 8.25 -4.21
C ALA A 115 3.16 8.06 -3.44
N LEU A 116 3.08 7.67 -2.17
CA LEU A 116 4.25 7.36 -1.34
C LEU A 116 4.99 6.10 -1.82
N ILE A 117 4.27 5.04 -2.20
CA ILE A 117 4.89 3.83 -2.76
C ILE A 117 5.62 4.18 -4.07
N TRP A 118 4.99 4.98 -4.93
CA TRP A 118 5.60 5.46 -6.17
C TRP A 118 6.87 6.27 -5.91
N GLY A 119 6.81 7.27 -5.01
CA GLY A 119 7.97 8.05 -4.60
C GLY A 119 9.08 7.20 -4.00
N GLY A 120 8.72 6.19 -3.21
CA GLY A 120 9.69 5.27 -2.59
C GLY A 120 10.41 4.39 -3.60
N VAL A 121 9.74 4.01 -4.69
CA VAL A 121 10.37 3.28 -5.81
C VAL A 121 11.27 4.21 -6.63
N ALA A 122 10.79 5.42 -6.93
CA ALA A 122 11.57 6.43 -7.65
C ALA A 122 12.84 6.83 -6.88
N ALA A 123 12.79 6.89 -5.56
CA ALA A 123 13.94 7.19 -4.69
C ALA A 123 15.07 6.15 -4.77
N ILE A 124 14.78 4.91 -5.19
CA ILE A 124 15.80 3.88 -5.44
C ILE A 124 16.39 4.02 -6.86
N GLY A 125 15.93 4.99 -7.65
CA GLY A 125 16.35 5.15 -9.04
C GLY A 125 15.85 4.03 -9.95
N ARG A 126 14.75 3.36 -9.57
CA ARG A 126 14.15 2.27 -10.34
C ARG A 126 12.79 2.67 -10.90
N GLY A 127 12.48 2.16 -12.08
CA GLY A 127 11.15 2.28 -12.69
C GLY A 127 10.10 1.41 -11.98
N ILE A 128 8.84 1.84 -12.01
CA ILE A 128 7.69 1.06 -11.49
C ILE A 128 7.52 -0.27 -12.25
N PHE A 129 8.00 -0.33 -13.50
CA PHE A 129 7.89 -1.48 -14.40
C PHE A 129 9.23 -2.17 -14.68
N GLU A 130 10.31 -1.80 -13.99
CA GLU A 130 11.58 -2.50 -14.14
C GLU A 130 11.50 -3.88 -13.48
N HIS A 131 11.48 -4.92 -14.31
CA HIS A 131 11.67 -6.31 -13.89
C HIS A 131 13.18 -6.58 -13.81
N THR A 132 13.72 -6.81 -12.61
CA THR A 132 15.05 -7.41 -12.48
C THR A 132 14.96 -8.89 -12.86
N PHE A 133 15.32 -9.21 -14.11
CA PHE A 133 15.80 -10.52 -14.54
C PHE A 133 17.31 -10.57 -14.32
N PHE A 134 17.77 -10.79 -13.08
CA PHE A 134 19.16 -11.16 -12.79
C PHE A 134 19.18 -12.10 -11.59
#